data_AF-A0A8J2J0F3-F1
#
_entry.id   AF-A0A8J2J0F3-F1
#
_cell.length_a   1.000
_cell.length_b   1.000
_cell.length_c   1.000
_cell.angle_alpha   90.00
_cell.angle_beta   90.00
_cell.angle_gamma   90.00
#
_symmetry.space_group_name_H-M   'P 1'
#
loop_
_entity.id
_entity.type
_entity.pdbx_description
1 polymer ?
#
loop_
_entity_poly.entity_id
_entity_poly.type
_entity_poly.pdbx_seq_one_letter_code
_entity_poly.pdbx_strand_id
1 'polypeptide(L)'
;MLSRFFVLFPMVLSMVAFILSMLCLFAGHKEGFMEEYSVARLNTSMIGRNVLTVDDSASTSENEDDSIFGKISGKWDDVKNDIKGKINDVTGDIADELADTIGISEWYSIHIMATCDGQYKPNATSPGAGFNVTNCTNSAPEKRFNLTDMLDKQLSVGPFELNLADINWPDDIQDSIDILNKALLATFVLYVIAVGFSGLAMLAALAAFFLFSRRGVNAVNLIIASLAALVLLIASILVTVAGKKGVSKLNDVGDNVGISASRGTKFLGLTWAAAALMIAAAIYWFVHLCLMRRERKREWKPRKGSY
;
A
#
# COMPACT_ATOMS: atom_id res chain seq x y z
N MET A 1 43.60 -5.67 10.78
CA MET A 1 42.90 -5.05 11.94
C MET A 1 41.86 -4.05 11.45
N LEU A 2 40.60 -4.48 11.25
CA LEU A 2 39.49 -3.52 11.20
C LEU A 2 39.28 -2.95 12.61
N SER A 3 39.11 -1.63 12.70
CA SER A 3 38.77 -0.99 13.96
C SER A 3 37.35 -1.36 14.39
N ARG A 4 37.10 -1.49 15.69
CA ARG A 4 35.77 -1.78 16.27
C ARG A 4 34.69 -0.80 15.77
N PHE A 5 35.08 0.43 15.44
CA PHE A 5 34.19 1.45 14.89
C PHE A 5 33.57 1.07 13.54
N PHE A 6 34.19 0.18 12.76
CA PHE A 6 33.58 -0.27 11.50
C PHE A 6 32.29 -1.09 11.70
N VAL A 7 32.06 -1.66 12.89
CA VAL A 7 30.81 -2.39 13.23
C VAL A 7 29.61 -1.45 13.37
N LEU A 8 29.85 -0.16 13.59
CA LEU A 8 28.77 0.83 13.66
C LEU A 8 28.06 1.00 12.32
N PHE A 9 28.75 0.75 11.20
CA PHE A 9 28.16 0.85 9.87
C PHE A 9 26.98 -0.13 9.66
N PRO A 10 27.14 -1.46 9.76
CA PRO A 10 26.01 -2.38 9.62
C PRO A 10 24.96 -2.20 10.72
N MET A 11 25.34 -1.72 11.92
CA MET A 11 24.38 -1.39 12.97
C MET A 11 23.43 -0.27 12.51
N VAL A 12 23.97 0.84 11.99
CA VAL A 12 23.15 1.95 11.47
C VAL A 12 22.29 1.50 10.30
N LEU A 13 22.84 0.71 9.35
CA LEU A 13 22.05 0.18 8.24
C LEU A 13 20.86 -0.66 8.73
N SER A 14 21.08 -1.57 9.69
CA SER A 14 20.02 -2.40 10.25
C SER A 14 18.99 -1.60 11.05
N MET A 15 19.42 -0.55 11.77
CA MET A 15 18.53 0.36 12.48
C MET A 15 17.62 1.13 11.52
N VAL A 16 18.19 1.71 10.45
CA VAL A 16 17.40 2.42 9.44
C VAL A 16 16.44 1.46 8.74
N ALA A 17 16.90 0.27 8.35
CA ALA A 17 16.03 -0.73 7.72
C ALA A 17 14.88 -1.20 8.64
N PHE A 18 15.15 -1.37 9.95
CA PHE A 18 14.14 -1.66 10.95
C PHE A 18 13.08 -0.55 11.03
N ILE A 19 13.51 0.71 11.10
CA ILE A 19 12.60 1.87 11.11
C ILE A 19 11.77 1.91 9.84
N LEU A 20 12.39 1.81 8.65
CA LEU A 20 11.65 1.83 7.38
C LEU A 20 10.63 0.69 7.27
N SER A 21 10.97 -0.51 7.77
CA SER A 21 10.06 -1.66 7.79
C SER A 21 8.87 -1.42 8.72
N MET A 22 9.10 -0.80 9.88
CA MET A 22 8.03 -0.38 10.79
C MET A 22 7.14 0.70 10.17
N LEU A 23 7.73 1.69 9.49
CA LEU A 23 6.97 2.73 8.78
C LEU A 23 6.10 2.12 7.67
N CYS A 24 6.60 1.13 6.93
CA CYS A 24 5.78 0.41 5.95
C CYS A 24 4.60 -0.32 6.61
N LEU A 25 4.83 -0.94 7.76
CA LEU A 25 3.81 -1.72 8.48
C LEU A 25 2.69 -0.84 9.05
N PHE A 26 3.05 0.33 9.60
CA PHE A 26 2.15 1.23 10.31
C PHE A 26 1.72 2.48 9.53
N ALA A 27 2.05 2.58 8.24
CA ALA A 27 1.51 3.64 7.39
C ALA A 27 -0.03 3.62 7.42
N GLY A 28 -0.66 4.79 7.50
CA GLY A 28 -2.12 4.92 7.55
C GLY A 28 -2.77 4.52 8.87
N HIS A 29 -2.01 4.26 9.94
CA HIS A 29 -2.62 3.86 11.23
C HIS A 29 -3.52 4.94 11.85
N LYS A 30 -3.35 6.21 11.45
CA LYS A 30 -4.17 7.35 11.82
C LYS A 30 -4.23 8.34 10.66
N GLU A 31 -5.24 9.21 10.70
CA GLU A 31 -5.44 10.29 9.73
C GLU A 31 -4.17 11.13 9.54
N GLY A 32 -3.78 11.34 8.28
CA GLY A 32 -2.62 12.13 7.89
C GLY A 32 -1.24 11.48 8.16
N PHE A 33 -1.18 10.29 8.77
CA PHE A 33 0.09 9.61 9.00
C PHE A 33 0.53 8.79 7.78
N MET A 34 1.47 9.35 7.01
CA MET A 34 2.06 8.68 5.84
C MET A 34 1.05 8.25 4.77
N GLU A 35 0.04 9.09 4.54
CA GLU A 35 -1.06 8.84 3.59
C GLU A 35 -0.56 8.51 2.16
N GLU A 36 0.47 9.22 1.71
CA GLU A 36 1.06 8.98 0.37
C GLU A 36 1.89 7.68 0.27
N TYR A 37 2.08 6.97 1.38
CA TYR A 37 2.80 5.69 1.46
C TYR A 37 1.82 4.50 1.55
N SER A 38 0.68 4.59 0.87
CA SER A 38 -0.17 3.44 0.64
C SER A 38 0.48 2.45 -0.32
N VAL A 39 0.07 1.18 -0.25
CA VAL A 39 0.48 0.14 -1.19
C VAL A 39 -0.22 0.36 -2.54
N ALA A 40 -1.51 0.65 -2.48
CA ALA A 40 -2.34 1.01 -3.61
C ALA A 40 -3.31 2.13 -3.20
N ARG A 41 -3.77 2.91 -4.17
CA ARG A 41 -4.80 3.92 -3.98
C ARG A 41 -5.86 3.74 -5.06
N LEU A 42 -7.11 3.80 -4.68
CA LEU A 42 -8.26 3.82 -5.57
C LEU A 42 -8.80 5.24 -5.61
N ASN A 43 -9.16 5.67 -6.81
CA ASN A 43 -9.88 6.89 -7.07
C ASN A 43 -11.28 6.47 -7.54
N THR A 44 -12.27 6.99 -6.85
CA THR A 44 -13.70 6.71 -6.97
C THR A 44 -14.50 7.97 -7.22
N SER A 45 -13.85 9.13 -7.44
CA SER A 45 -14.53 10.42 -7.69
C SER A 45 -15.40 10.42 -8.95
N MET A 46 -15.21 9.45 -9.85
CA MET A 46 -15.93 9.35 -11.11
C MET A 46 -17.04 8.30 -11.09
N ILE A 47 -17.29 7.67 -9.93
CA ILE A 47 -18.41 6.73 -9.77
C ILE A 47 -19.74 7.45 -10.07
N GLY A 48 -20.61 6.81 -10.86
CA GLY A 48 -21.93 7.35 -11.22
C GLY A 48 -21.94 8.34 -12.39
N ARG A 49 -20.78 8.82 -12.87
CA ARG A 49 -20.72 9.77 -13.99
C ARG A 49 -21.30 9.20 -15.29
N ASN A 50 -21.15 7.90 -15.51
CA ASN A 50 -21.67 7.23 -16.70
C ASN A 50 -23.21 7.22 -16.73
N VAL A 51 -23.87 7.24 -15.56
CA VAL A 51 -25.33 7.32 -15.47
C VAL A 51 -25.84 8.69 -15.92
N LEU A 52 -25.12 9.76 -15.58
CA LEU A 52 -25.48 11.12 -15.99
C LEU A 52 -25.43 11.33 -17.51
N THR A 53 -24.60 10.57 -18.24
CA THR A 53 -24.42 10.70 -19.69
C THR A 53 -25.33 9.83 -20.54
N VAL A 54 -25.93 8.78 -19.98
CA VAL A 54 -26.74 7.80 -20.74
C VAL A 54 -28.10 8.37 -21.17
N ASP A 55 -28.64 9.36 -20.45
CA ASP A 55 -29.98 9.91 -20.71
C ASP A 55 -30.12 10.81 -21.94
N ASP A 56 -29.04 11.37 -22.50
CA ASP A 56 -29.16 12.21 -23.68
C ASP A 56 -29.47 11.41 -24.96
N SER A 57 -29.48 10.07 -24.89
CA SER A 57 -29.70 9.18 -26.03
C SER A 57 -30.92 8.24 -25.92
N ALA A 58 -31.63 8.23 -24.79
CA ALA A 58 -32.83 7.42 -24.59
C ALA A 58 -34.10 8.27 -24.82
N SER A 59 -34.30 8.73 -26.05
CA SER A 59 -35.61 9.22 -26.45
C SER A 59 -36.59 8.06 -26.62
N THR A 60 -37.62 8.10 -25.78
CA THR A 60 -38.98 7.58 -26.04
C THR A 60 -39.16 6.07 -26.01
N SER A 61 -39.60 5.55 -24.86
CA SER A 61 -40.74 4.63 -24.82
C SER A 61 -41.35 4.62 -23.41
N GLU A 62 -42.45 5.34 -23.26
CA GLU A 62 -43.39 5.18 -22.15
C GLU A 62 -43.95 3.76 -22.22
N ASN A 63 -43.54 2.90 -21.29
CA ASN A 63 -44.37 1.82 -20.77
C ASN A 63 -44.05 1.66 -19.29
N GLU A 64 -45.05 1.98 -18.46
CA GLU A 64 -45.10 1.67 -17.04
C GLU A 64 -45.07 0.15 -16.86
N ASP A 65 -43.88 -0.42 -16.79
CA ASP A 65 -43.68 -1.73 -16.18
C ASP A 65 -43.07 -1.51 -14.78
N ASP A 66 -43.69 -2.12 -13.78
CA ASP A 66 -43.29 -2.29 -12.37
C ASP A 66 -41.94 -3.03 -12.20
N SER A 67 -41.02 -2.81 -13.12
CA SER A 67 -39.70 -3.42 -13.15
C SER A 67 -38.78 -2.70 -12.18
N ILE A 68 -37.93 -3.49 -11.54
CA ILE A 68 -36.84 -3.04 -10.65
C ILE A 68 -36.04 -1.87 -11.26
N PHE A 69 -35.95 -1.80 -12.60
CA PHE A 69 -35.31 -0.70 -13.33
C PHE A 69 -35.98 0.67 -13.17
N GLY A 70 -37.32 0.75 -13.07
CA GLY A 70 -38.02 2.03 -12.89
C GLY A 70 -37.79 2.65 -11.51
N LYS A 71 -37.55 1.83 -10.48
CA LYS A 71 -37.16 2.31 -9.14
C LYS A 71 -35.71 2.81 -9.12
N ILE A 72 -34.83 2.17 -9.87
CA ILE A 72 -33.43 2.57 -9.99
C ILE A 72 -33.33 3.91 -10.74
N SER A 73 -34.05 4.07 -11.86
CA SER A 73 -34.06 5.32 -12.63
C SER A 73 -34.58 6.49 -11.79
N GLY A 74 -35.65 6.31 -11.02
CA GLY A 74 -36.20 7.37 -10.15
C GLY A 74 -35.19 7.89 -9.12
N LYS A 75 -34.42 7.00 -8.46
CA LYS A 75 -33.37 7.43 -7.53
C LYS A 75 -32.24 8.20 -8.23
N TRP A 76 -31.89 7.80 -9.45
CA TRP A 76 -30.88 8.50 -10.25
C TRP A 76 -31.36 9.85 -10.76
N ASP A 77 -32.65 9.98 -11.11
CA ASP A 77 -33.27 11.25 -11.49
C ASP A 77 -33.22 12.25 -10.34
N ASP A 78 -33.45 11.81 -9.10
CA ASP A 78 -33.34 12.67 -7.91
C ASP A 78 -31.91 13.21 -7.73
N VAL A 79 -30.90 12.34 -7.83
CA VAL A 79 -29.48 12.73 -7.78
C VAL A 79 -29.13 13.70 -8.91
N LYS A 80 -29.55 13.40 -10.13
CA LYS A 80 -29.32 14.24 -11.32
C LYS A 80 -29.95 15.62 -11.19
N ASN A 81 -31.16 15.71 -10.64
CA ASN A 81 -31.86 16.96 -10.42
C ASN A 81 -31.18 17.82 -9.34
N ASP A 82 -30.70 17.22 -8.25
CA ASP A 82 -29.94 17.94 -7.20
C ASP A 82 -28.64 18.54 -7.78
N ILE A 83 -27.90 17.74 -8.54
CA ILE A 83 -26.65 18.16 -9.18
C ILE A 83 -26.90 19.26 -10.21
N LYS A 84 -27.91 19.13 -11.08
CA LYS A 84 -28.25 20.16 -12.09
C LYS A 84 -28.66 21.48 -11.44
N GLY A 85 -29.26 21.45 -10.26
CA GLY A 85 -29.58 22.65 -9.48
C GLY A 85 -28.35 23.40 -8.98
N LYS A 86 -27.23 22.70 -8.75
CA LYS A 86 -25.99 23.25 -8.20
C LYS A 86 -24.95 23.61 -9.27
N ILE A 87 -25.02 23.00 -10.45
CA ILE A 87 -23.99 23.11 -11.49
C ILE A 87 -24.55 23.80 -12.72
N ASN A 88 -24.34 25.13 -12.82
CA ASN A 88 -24.77 25.90 -13.98
C ASN A 88 -23.69 26.17 -15.04
N ASP A 89 -22.36 26.02 -14.80
CA ASP A 89 -21.37 26.06 -15.91
C ASP A 89 -19.89 25.69 -15.56
N VAL A 90 -19.60 24.61 -14.81
CA VAL A 90 -18.19 24.19 -14.56
C VAL A 90 -18.04 22.67 -14.53
N THR A 91 -17.31 22.10 -15.49
CA THR A 91 -17.12 20.64 -15.65
C THR A 91 -16.16 19.99 -14.63
N GLY A 92 -15.43 20.80 -13.85
CA GLY A 92 -14.45 20.33 -12.87
C GLY A 92 -14.99 20.05 -11.46
N ASP A 93 -16.12 20.67 -11.10
CA ASP A 93 -16.77 20.57 -9.77
C ASP A 93 -17.78 19.41 -9.69
N ILE A 94 -18.13 18.81 -10.84
CA ILE A 94 -19.18 17.79 -10.94
C ILE A 94 -18.83 16.50 -10.19
N ALA A 95 -17.56 16.09 -10.21
CA ALA A 95 -17.12 14.84 -9.58
C ALA A 95 -17.23 14.92 -8.06
N ASP A 96 -16.66 15.98 -7.48
CA ASP A 96 -16.70 16.26 -6.05
C ASP A 96 -18.14 16.47 -5.55
N GLU A 97 -18.94 17.26 -6.29
CA GLU A 97 -20.35 17.50 -5.93
C GLU A 97 -21.17 16.20 -5.99
N LEU A 98 -20.91 15.34 -6.98
CA LEU A 98 -21.55 14.03 -7.07
C LEU A 98 -21.17 13.15 -5.87
N ALA A 99 -19.88 13.05 -5.54
CA ALA A 99 -19.39 12.25 -4.42
C ALA A 99 -19.98 12.71 -3.07
N ASP A 100 -20.02 14.03 -2.84
CA ASP A 100 -20.63 14.61 -1.64
C ASP A 100 -22.16 14.42 -1.61
N THR A 101 -22.83 14.50 -2.77
CA THR A 101 -24.28 14.29 -2.91
C THR A 101 -24.68 12.84 -2.67
N ILE A 102 -23.89 11.86 -3.14
CA ILE A 102 -24.16 10.43 -2.91
C ILE A 102 -23.56 9.90 -1.61
N GLY A 103 -22.71 10.69 -0.94
CA GLY A 103 -22.13 10.38 0.37
C GLY A 103 -20.97 9.37 0.33
N ILE A 104 -20.22 9.28 -0.77
CA ILE A 104 -19.08 8.37 -0.91
C ILE A 104 -17.75 9.12 -0.86
N SER A 105 -16.70 8.44 -0.42
CA SER A 105 -15.34 8.98 -0.47
C SER A 105 -14.81 8.94 -1.90
N GLU A 106 -14.10 9.99 -2.32
CA GLU A 106 -13.52 10.15 -3.66
C GLU A 106 -12.24 9.33 -3.86
N TRP A 107 -11.58 8.95 -2.78
CA TRP A 107 -10.43 8.06 -2.84
C TRP A 107 -10.34 7.15 -1.63
N TYR A 108 -9.70 6.00 -1.84
CA TYR A 108 -9.38 5.02 -0.79
C TYR A 108 -7.90 4.66 -0.90
N SER A 109 -7.17 4.75 0.19
CA SER A 109 -5.78 4.34 0.28
C SER A 109 -5.65 3.05 1.08
N ILE A 110 -4.90 2.11 0.53
CA ILE A 110 -4.75 0.77 1.08
C ILE A 110 -3.33 0.65 1.61
N HIS A 111 -3.18 0.62 2.92
CA HIS A 111 -1.91 0.37 3.59
C HIS A 111 -1.79 -1.11 3.99
N ILE A 112 -0.64 -1.49 4.57
CA ILE A 112 -0.49 -2.87 5.04
C ILE A 112 -1.52 -3.17 6.12
N MET A 113 -1.64 -2.35 7.17
CA MET A 113 -2.53 -2.63 8.32
C MET A 113 -3.84 -1.85 8.35
N ALA A 114 -3.94 -0.78 7.56
CA ALA A 114 -5.06 0.15 7.60
C ALA A 114 -5.55 0.50 6.20
N THR A 115 -6.79 0.94 6.12
CA THR A 115 -7.36 1.57 4.93
C THR A 115 -7.86 2.94 5.33
N CYS A 116 -7.48 3.96 4.59
CA CYS A 116 -7.97 5.32 4.80
C CYS A 116 -8.79 5.77 3.60
N ASP A 117 -9.69 6.71 3.83
CA ASP A 117 -10.56 7.27 2.81
C ASP A 117 -10.77 8.76 3.05
N GLY A 118 -11.19 9.46 2.01
CA GLY A 118 -11.57 10.86 2.10
C GLY A 118 -11.75 11.52 0.75
N GLN A 119 -11.71 12.86 0.77
CA GLN A 119 -11.93 13.71 -0.39
C GLN A 119 -10.63 14.32 -0.91
N TYR A 120 -10.62 14.74 -2.17
CA TYR A 120 -9.53 15.53 -2.73
C TYR A 120 -9.60 16.99 -2.26
N LYS A 121 -8.47 17.70 -2.35
CA LYS A 121 -8.39 19.13 -2.03
C LYS A 121 -7.49 19.87 -3.02
N PRO A 122 -7.95 20.95 -3.69
CA PRO A 122 -9.30 21.50 -3.63
C PRO A 122 -10.33 20.57 -4.26
N ASN A 123 -10.02 19.96 -5.41
CA ASN A 123 -10.94 19.10 -6.16
C ASN A 123 -10.22 17.90 -6.80
N ALA A 124 -10.95 16.82 -7.13
CA ALA A 124 -10.36 15.62 -7.77
C ALA A 124 -9.75 15.89 -9.15
N THR A 125 -10.31 16.87 -9.87
CA THR A 125 -9.89 17.25 -11.24
C THR A 125 -8.65 18.16 -11.26
N SER A 126 -8.19 18.65 -10.09
CA SER A 126 -7.09 19.61 -10.01
C SER A 126 -5.72 18.94 -10.16
N PRO A 127 -4.80 19.49 -11.00
CA PRO A 127 -3.46 18.96 -11.12
C PRO A 127 -2.70 19.11 -9.79
N GLY A 128 -2.31 17.98 -9.20
CA GLY A 128 -1.65 17.95 -7.90
C GLY A 128 -2.59 18.14 -6.71
N ALA A 129 -3.87 17.79 -6.85
CA ALA A 129 -4.82 17.75 -5.74
C ALA A 129 -4.24 17.00 -4.53
N GLY A 130 -4.31 17.66 -3.38
CA GLY A 130 -3.98 17.08 -2.09
C GLY A 130 -5.08 16.14 -1.60
N PHE A 131 -4.79 15.43 -0.51
CA PHE A 131 -5.72 14.50 0.11
C PHE A 131 -6.24 15.09 1.41
N ASN A 132 -7.57 15.14 1.56
CA ASN A 132 -8.24 15.42 2.82
C ASN A 132 -8.74 14.09 3.40
N VAL A 133 -8.06 13.59 4.43
CA VAL A 133 -8.36 12.29 5.03
C VAL A 133 -9.56 12.43 5.95
N THR A 134 -10.60 11.62 5.73
CA THR A 134 -11.84 11.63 6.50
C THR A 134 -11.83 10.58 7.59
N ASN A 135 -11.40 9.36 7.27
CA ASN A 135 -11.37 8.26 8.22
C ASN A 135 -10.23 7.28 7.87
N CYS A 136 -9.73 6.59 8.90
CA CYS A 136 -8.78 5.50 8.76
C CYS A 136 -9.26 4.32 9.61
N THR A 137 -9.55 3.20 8.96
CA THR A 137 -9.99 1.97 9.60
C THR A 137 -8.83 0.97 9.69
N ASN A 138 -8.63 0.42 10.88
CA ASN A 138 -7.67 -0.65 11.10
C ASN A 138 -8.41 -1.99 11.05
N SER A 139 -8.11 -2.81 10.05
CA SER A 139 -8.81 -4.08 9.81
C SER A 139 -7.94 -5.30 10.14
N ALA A 140 -8.59 -6.38 10.54
CA ALA A 140 -7.92 -7.65 10.79
C ALA A 140 -7.21 -8.17 9.51
N PRO A 141 -6.08 -8.89 9.63
CA PRO A 141 -5.25 -9.28 8.48
C PRO A 141 -5.94 -10.04 7.35
N GLU A 142 -7.07 -10.70 7.62
CA GLU A 142 -7.76 -11.60 6.68
C GLU A 142 -8.86 -10.91 5.86
N LYS A 143 -9.36 -9.75 6.28
CA LYS A 143 -10.41 -8.97 5.59
C LYS A 143 -10.03 -7.49 5.51
N ARG A 144 -8.79 -7.22 5.10
CA ARG A 144 -8.23 -5.86 5.20
C ARG A 144 -8.91 -4.84 4.31
N PHE A 145 -9.31 -5.25 3.13
CA PHE A 145 -9.94 -4.39 2.16
C PHE A 145 -11.22 -5.04 1.65
N ASN A 146 -12.36 -4.42 1.92
CA ASN A 146 -13.65 -4.84 1.37
C ASN A 146 -14.35 -3.60 0.83
N LEU A 147 -14.00 -3.22 -0.41
CA LEU A 147 -14.56 -2.04 -1.06
C LEU A 147 -16.07 -2.15 -1.19
N THR A 148 -16.58 -3.34 -1.51
CA THR A 148 -18.00 -3.62 -1.66
C THR A 148 -18.75 -3.33 -0.37
N ASP A 149 -18.34 -3.88 0.77
CA ASP A 149 -18.99 -3.63 2.06
C ASP A 149 -18.87 -2.15 2.50
N MET A 150 -17.72 -1.53 2.26
CA MET A 150 -17.48 -0.13 2.60
C MET A 150 -18.36 0.81 1.78
N LEU A 151 -18.42 0.59 0.47
CA LEU A 151 -19.21 1.39 -0.45
C LEU A 151 -20.71 1.15 -0.27
N ASP A 152 -21.15 -0.10 -0.08
CA ASP A 152 -22.55 -0.44 0.21
C ASP A 152 -23.02 0.22 1.52
N LYS A 153 -22.18 0.20 2.55
CA LYS A 153 -22.45 0.91 3.80
C LYS A 153 -22.57 2.41 3.58
N GLN A 154 -21.67 3.04 2.82
CA GLN A 154 -21.71 4.48 2.55
C GLN A 154 -22.93 4.88 1.72
N LEU A 155 -23.29 4.09 0.71
CA LEU A 155 -24.46 4.32 -0.13
C LEU A 155 -25.78 4.14 0.65
N SER A 156 -25.86 3.13 1.53
CA SER A 156 -27.07 2.85 2.32
C SER A 156 -27.39 3.91 3.37
N VAL A 157 -26.36 4.57 3.92
CA VAL A 157 -26.52 5.70 4.85
C VAL A 157 -26.53 7.06 4.15
N GLY A 158 -26.30 7.07 2.84
CA GLY A 158 -26.34 8.26 2.01
C GLY A 158 -27.77 8.81 1.85
N PRO A 159 -27.92 10.06 1.40
CA PRO A 159 -29.21 10.76 1.37
C PRO A 159 -30.25 10.14 0.42
N PHE A 160 -29.83 9.26 -0.49
CA PHE A 160 -30.67 8.59 -1.48
C PHE A 160 -30.80 7.06 -1.26
N GLU A 161 -30.25 6.53 -0.14
CA GLU A 161 -30.30 5.11 0.24
C GLU A 161 -30.02 4.15 -0.94
N LEU A 162 -28.92 4.38 -1.65
CA LEU A 162 -28.52 3.60 -2.82
C LEU A 162 -27.86 2.27 -2.40
N ASN A 163 -27.83 1.28 -3.28
CA ASN A 163 -27.04 0.06 -3.11
C ASN A 163 -26.11 -0.18 -4.31
N LEU A 164 -25.16 -1.12 -4.17
CA LEU A 164 -24.23 -1.46 -5.25
C LEU A 164 -24.89 -1.95 -6.55
N ALA A 165 -26.07 -2.57 -6.44
CA ALA A 165 -26.85 -2.99 -7.62
C ALA A 165 -27.30 -1.80 -8.46
N ASP A 166 -27.52 -0.64 -7.85
CA ASP A 166 -28.01 0.57 -8.51
C ASP A 166 -26.91 1.25 -9.35
N ILE A 167 -25.63 1.00 -9.04
CA ILE A 167 -24.45 1.53 -9.75
C ILE A 167 -23.84 0.53 -10.76
N ASN A 168 -24.53 -0.58 -11.05
CA ASN A 168 -24.06 -1.65 -11.93
C ASN A 168 -22.66 -2.18 -11.52
N TRP A 169 -22.47 -2.44 -10.23
CA TRP A 169 -21.21 -2.91 -9.69
C TRP A 169 -20.83 -4.31 -10.21
N PRO A 170 -19.69 -4.48 -10.90
CA PRO A 170 -19.31 -5.79 -11.45
C PRO A 170 -18.75 -6.75 -10.40
N ASP A 171 -19.23 -8.01 -10.43
CA ASP A 171 -18.82 -9.09 -9.51
C ASP A 171 -17.30 -9.39 -9.57
N ASP A 172 -16.66 -9.16 -10.73
CA ASP A 172 -15.21 -9.36 -10.94
C ASP A 172 -14.32 -8.46 -10.05
N ILE A 173 -14.88 -7.38 -9.48
CA ILE A 173 -14.18 -6.54 -8.51
C ILE A 173 -13.95 -7.33 -7.22
N GLN A 174 -14.91 -8.14 -6.77
CA GLN A 174 -14.78 -8.93 -5.54
C GLN A 174 -13.64 -9.94 -5.64
N ASP A 175 -13.53 -10.63 -6.78
CA ASP A 175 -12.42 -11.56 -7.05
C ASP A 175 -11.06 -10.85 -7.02
N SER A 176 -11.01 -9.63 -7.54
CA SER A 176 -9.78 -8.81 -7.57
C SER A 176 -9.40 -8.33 -6.17
N ILE A 177 -10.39 -7.98 -5.35
CA ILE A 177 -10.24 -7.63 -3.93
C ILE A 177 -9.76 -8.84 -3.12
N ASP A 178 -10.28 -10.03 -3.36
CA ASP A 178 -9.85 -11.24 -2.66
C ASP A 178 -8.39 -11.60 -2.95
N ILE A 179 -7.95 -11.44 -4.20
CA ILE A 179 -6.54 -11.58 -4.57
C ILE A 179 -5.68 -10.54 -3.85
N LEU A 180 -6.16 -9.29 -3.77
CA LEU A 180 -5.46 -8.22 -3.06
C LEU A 180 -5.35 -8.50 -1.55
N ASN A 181 -6.43 -8.95 -0.91
CA ASN A 181 -6.45 -9.33 0.50
C ASN A 181 -5.46 -10.45 0.81
N LYS A 182 -5.40 -11.49 -0.03
CA LYS A 182 -4.39 -12.56 0.08
C LYS A 182 -2.97 -12.01 -0.03
N ALA A 183 -2.72 -11.08 -0.95
CA ALA A 183 -1.43 -10.43 -1.11
C ALA A 183 -1.05 -9.53 0.07
N LEU A 184 -2.02 -8.78 0.63
CA LEU A 184 -1.83 -7.93 1.81
C LEU A 184 -1.55 -8.75 3.08
N LEU A 185 -2.24 -9.88 3.24
CA LEU A 185 -1.97 -10.84 4.33
C LEU A 185 -0.54 -11.38 4.24
N ALA A 186 -0.16 -11.90 3.06
CA ALA A 186 1.19 -12.42 2.83
C ALA A 186 2.26 -11.34 3.05
N THR A 187 2.01 -10.12 2.55
CA THR A 187 2.89 -8.96 2.75
C THR A 187 3.05 -8.66 4.23
N PHE A 188 1.97 -8.63 5.01
CA PHE A 188 2.04 -8.39 6.45
C PHE A 188 2.86 -9.43 7.20
N VAL A 189 2.64 -10.72 6.92
CA VAL A 189 3.42 -11.79 7.55
C VAL A 189 4.91 -11.62 7.24
N LEU A 190 5.25 -11.35 5.98
CA LEU A 190 6.65 -11.11 5.57
C LEU A 190 7.25 -9.88 6.26
N TYR A 191 6.51 -8.77 6.37
CA TYR A 191 6.98 -7.56 7.03
C TYR A 191 7.18 -7.75 8.54
N VAL A 192 6.29 -8.47 9.23
CA VAL A 192 6.45 -8.80 10.66
C VAL A 192 7.73 -9.60 10.88
N ILE A 193 7.99 -10.61 10.03
CA ILE A 193 9.21 -11.41 10.09
C ILE A 193 10.44 -10.55 9.78
N ALA A 194 10.38 -9.69 8.76
CA ALA A 194 11.45 -8.78 8.39
C ALA A 194 11.80 -7.79 9.51
N VAL A 195 10.79 -7.20 10.16
CA VAL A 195 10.94 -6.34 11.34
C VAL A 195 11.63 -7.10 12.47
N GLY A 196 11.22 -8.34 12.74
CA GLY A 196 11.84 -9.19 13.75
C GLY A 196 13.33 -9.45 13.46
N PHE A 197 13.68 -9.88 12.24
CA PHE A 197 15.08 -10.14 11.88
C PHE A 197 15.93 -8.87 11.79
N SER A 198 15.41 -7.76 11.28
CA SER A 198 16.15 -6.49 11.21
C SER A 198 16.39 -5.90 12.60
N GLY A 199 15.41 -5.96 13.50
CA GLY A 199 15.58 -5.59 14.91
C GLY A 199 16.60 -6.48 15.62
N LEU A 200 16.55 -7.80 15.39
CA LEU A 200 17.54 -8.73 15.94
C LEU A 200 18.94 -8.48 15.37
N ALA A 201 19.06 -8.15 14.07
CA ALA A 201 20.33 -7.78 13.44
C ALA A 201 20.93 -6.52 14.08
N MET A 202 20.10 -5.52 14.38
CA MET A 202 20.51 -4.30 15.08
C MET A 202 21.08 -4.61 16.47
N LEU A 203 20.38 -5.43 17.27
CA LEU A 203 20.85 -5.83 18.60
C LEU A 203 22.11 -6.70 18.53
N ALA A 204 22.19 -7.62 17.56
CA ALA A 204 23.35 -8.47 17.34
C ALA A 204 24.58 -7.66 16.89
N ALA A 205 24.39 -6.60 16.10
CA ALA A 205 25.47 -5.71 15.69
C ALA A 205 26.00 -4.89 16.86
N LEU A 206 25.12 -4.45 17.77
CA LEU A 206 25.52 -3.83 19.03
C LEU A 206 26.33 -4.79 19.91
N ALA A 207 25.91 -6.05 20.02
CA ALA A 207 26.69 -7.06 20.75
C ALA A 207 28.07 -7.32 20.11
N ALA A 208 28.16 -7.27 18.77
CA ALA A 208 29.42 -7.41 18.04
C ALA A 208 30.40 -6.27 18.32
N PHE A 209 29.93 -5.08 18.70
CA PHE A 209 30.81 -3.98 19.13
C PHE A 209 31.63 -4.36 20.37
N PHE A 210 31.00 -4.99 21.37
CA PHE A 210 31.66 -5.43 22.60
C PHE A 210 32.45 -6.73 22.42
N LEU A 211 31.97 -7.64 21.56
CA LEU A 211 32.52 -8.98 21.35
C LEU A 211 33.23 -9.16 20.00
N PHE A 212 33.80 -8.08 19.46
CA PHE A 212 34.34 -7.99 18.09
C PHE A 212 35.35 -9.08 17.70
N SER A 213 36.14 -9.56 18.67
CA SER A 213 37.17 -10.58 18.44
C SER A 213 36.60 -12.00 18.19
N ARG A 214 35.33 -12.23 18.56
CA ARG A 214 34.70 -13.55 18.46
C ARG A 214 34.07 -13.76 17.08
N ARG A 215 34.70 -14.62 16.26
CA ARG A 215 34.17 -15.02 14.94
C ARG A 215 32.70 -15.48 14.95
N GLY A 216 32.28 -16.18 16.02
CA GLY A 216 30.91 -16.68 16.14
C GLY A 216 29.87 -15.56 16.14
N VAL A 217 30.16 -14.44 16.80
CA VAL A 217 29.25 -13.28 16.86
C VAL A 217 29.07 -12.65 15.48
N ASN A 218 30.17 -12.53 14.73
CA ASN A 218 30.14 -12.02 13.35
C ASN A 218 29.41 -12.98 12.39
N ALA A 219 29.52 -14.30 12.60
CA ALA A 219 28.79 -15.32 11.83
C ALA A 219 27.27 -15.29 12.10
N VAL A 220 26.87 -15.14 13.36
CA VAL A 220 25.45 -14.99 13.74
C VAL A 220 24.86 -13.72 13.11
N ASN A 221 25.59 -12.61 13.16
CA ASN A 221 25.19 -11.36 12.50
C ASN A 221 24.99 -11.51 10.99
N LEU A 222 25.90 -12.22 10.29
CA LEU A 222 25.73 -12.52 8.87
C LEU A 222 24.44 -13.29 8.61
N ILE A 223 24.15 -14.34 9.38
CA ILE A 223 22.97 -15.17 9.19
C ILE A 223 21.70 -14.34 9.37
N ILE A 224 21.58 -13.60 10.48
CA ILE A 224 20.38 -12.81 10.78
C ILE A 224 20.20 -11.69 9.74
N ALA A 225 21.28 -10.98 9.37
CA ALA A 225 21.21 -9.95 8.33
C ALA A 225 20.81 -10.52 6.96
N SER A 226 21.30 -11.72 6.62
CA SER A 226 20.93 -12.39 5.36
C SER A 226 19.47 -12.83 5.33
N LEU A 227 18.93 -13.31 6.46
CA LEU A 227 17.51 -13.67 6.59
C LEU A 227 16.63 -12.42 6.47
N ALA A 228 16.98 -11.33 7.15
CA ALA A 228 16.27 -10.06 7.01
C ALA A 228 16.28 -9.56 5.56
N ALA A 229 17.45 -9.57 4.90
CA ALA A 229 17.59 -9.16 3.50
C ALA A 229 16.73 -10.01 2.56
N LEU A 230 16.73 -11.33 2.76
CA LEU A 230 15.94 -12.26 1.95
C LEU A 230 14.45 -12.03 2.12
N VAL A 231 13.96 -11.91 3.36
CA VAL A 231 12.52 -11.70 3.62
C VAL A 231 12.06 -10.35 3.09
N LEU A 232 12.85 -9.28 3.27
CA LEU A 232 12.53 -7.96 2.69
C LEU A 232 12.51 -8.00 1.17
N LEU A 233 13.48 -8.66 0.54
CA LEU A 233 13.48 -8.83 -0.92
C LEU A 233 12.22 -9.53 -1.43
N ILE A 234 11.81 -10.63 -0.78
CA ILE A 234 10.58 -11.35 -1.14
C ILE A 234 9.37 -10.43 -0.97
N ALA A 235 9.29 -9.69 0.15
CA ALA A 235 8.20 -8.74 0.40
C ALA A 235 8.14 -7.63 -0.65
N SER A 236 9.28 -7.02 -1.01
CA SER A 236 9.36 -5.96 -2.03
C SER A 236 8.93 -6.47 -3.40
N ILE A 237 9.35 -7.68 -3.78
CA ILE A 237 8.95 -8.32 -5.04
C ILE A 237 7.44 -8.60 -5.02
N LEU A 238 6.92 -9.18 -3.94
CA LEU A 238 5.50 -9.51 -3.79
C LEU A 238 4.64 -8.26 -3.97
N VAL A 239 4.93 -7.17 -3.24
CA VAL A 239 4.17 -5.92 -3.35
C VAL A 239 4.28 -5.32 -4.76
N THR A 240 5.45 -5.39 -5.37
CA THR A 240 5.64 -4.88 -6.74
C THR A 240 4.76 -5.64 -7.75
N VAL A 241 4.75 -6.97 -7.66
CA VAL A 241 3.99 -7.84 -8.59
C VAL A 241 2.49 -7.76 -8.31
N ALA A 242 2.09 -7.89 -7.04
CA ALA A 242 0.70 -7.80 -6.62
C ALA A 242 0.11 -6.43 -6.91
N GLY A 243 0.85 -5.35 -6.63
CA GLY A 243 0.43 -3.98 -6.95
C GLY A 243 0.26 -3.77 -8.46
N LYS A 244 1.20 -4.22 -9.29
CA LYS A 244 1.08 -4.08 -10.75
C LYS A 244 -0.12 -4.86 -11.31
N LYS A 245 -0.28 -6.13 -10.91
CA LYS A 245 -1.37 -6.98 -11.39
C LYS A 245 -2.72 -6.52 -10.85
N GLY A 246 -2.80 -6.18 -9.57
CA GLY A 246 -4.01 -5.72 -8.91
C GLY A 246 -4.51 -4.41 -9.52
N VAL A 247 -3.62 -3.42 -9.71
CA VAL A 247 -3.97 -2.14 -10.35
C VAL A 247 -4.43 -2.33 -11.79
N SER A 248 -3.73 -3.15 -12.59
CA SER A 248 -4.14 -3.40 -13.98
C SER A 248 -5.53 -4.03 -14.03
N LYS A 249 -5.75 -5.11 -13.27
CA LYS A 249 -7.04 -5.82 -13.27
C LYS A 249 -8.17 -4.92 -12.78
N LEU A 250 -7.92 -4.08 -11.78
CA LEU A 250 -8.93 -3.18 -11.24
C LEU A 250 -9.25 -2.02 -12.18
N ASN A 251 -8.29 -1.52 -12.96
CA ASN A 251 -8.58 -0.54 -14.01
C ASN A 251 -9.40 -1.19 -15.14
N ASP A 252 -9.01 -2.38 -15.59
CA ASP A 252 -9.71 -3.08 -16.68
C ASP A 252 -11.20 -3.33 -16.35
N VAL A 253 -11.52 -3.63 -15.08
CA VAL A 253 -12.91 -3.87 -14.62
C VAL A 253 -13.59 -2.57 -14.17
N GLY A 254 -12.83 -1.64 -13.58
CA GLY A 254 -13.32 -0.41 -12.96
C GLY A 254 -13.64 0.72 -13.94
N ASP A 255 -13.13 0.69 -15.17
CA ASP A 255 -13.32 1.74 -16.17
C ASP A 255 -14.81 2.02 -16.45
N ASN A 256 -15.67 0.98 -16.46
CA ASN A 256 -17.10 1.12 -16.73
C ASN A 256 -17.87 1.83 -15.60
N VAL A 257 -17.36 1.74 -14.37
CA VAL A 257 -17.97 2.29 -13.16
C VAL A 257 -17.22 3.51 -12.62
N GLY A 258 -16.23 4.03 -13.37
CA GLY A 258 -15.49 5.24 -12.98
C GLY A 258 -14.49 5.03 -11.83
N ILE A 259 -13.97 3.82 -11.67
CA ILE A 259 -12.96 3.50 -10.65
C ILE A 259 -11.61 3.35 -11.31
N SER A 260 -10.61 4.05 -10.78
CA SER A 260 -9.22 3.89 -11.21
C SER A 260 -8.31 3.61 -10.03
N ALA A 261 -7.43 2.65 -10.19
CA ALA A 261 -6.42 2.24 -9.23
C ALA A 261 -5.05 2.77 -9.64
N SER A 262 -4.26 3.13 -8.63
CA SER A 262 -2.88 3.59 -8.78
C SER A 262 -1.99 2.90 -7.75
N ARG A 263 -0.73 2.66 -8.14
CA ARG A 263 0.26 2.04 -7.26
C ARG A 263 0.94 3.07 -6.37
N GLY A 264 1.24 2.68 -5.13
CA GLY A 264 2.01 3.51 -4.20
C GLY A 264 3.50 3.53 -4.50
N THR A 265 3.95 4.50 -5.28
CA THR A 265 5.38 4.63 -5.63
C THR A 265 6.25 4.98 -4.43
N LYS A 266 5.76 5.79 -3.48
CA LYS A 266 6.50 6.15 -2.27
C LYS A 266 6.69 4.94 -1.33
N PHE A 267 5.66 4.11 -1.18
CA PHE A 267 5.75 2.84 -0.46
C PHE A 267 6.78 1.91 -1.11
N LEU A 268 6.76 1.79 -2.45
CA LEU A 268 7.76 1.03 -3.19
C LEU A 268 9.19 1.56 -2.96
N GLY A 269 9.36 2.87 -2.83
CA GLY A 269 10.64 3.48 -2.44
C GLY A 269 11.13 2.99 -1.07
N LEU A 270 10.25 3.00 -0.05
CA LEU A 270 10.62 2.57 1.30
C LEU A 270 10.98 1.08 1.37
N THR A 271 10.20 0.21 0.72
CA THR A 271 10.46 -1.25 0.77
C THR A 271 11.79 -1.60 0.12
N TRP A 272 12.08 -1.04 -1.05
CA TRP A 272 13.33 -1.29 -1.76
C TRP A 272 14.53 -0.67 -1.04
N ALA A 273 14.36 0.49 -0.41
CA ALA A 273 15.40 1.07 0.44
C ALA A 273 15.73 0.18 1.64
N ALA A 274 14.71 -0.32 2.35
CA ALA A 274 14.90 -1.25 3.47
C ALA A 274 15.62 -2.55 3.02
N ALA A 275 15.21 -3.12 1.90
CA ALA A 275 15.84 -4.31 1.33
C ALA A 275 17.32 -4.05 0.98
N ALA A 276 17.62 -2.94 0.29
CA ALA A 276 18.99 -2.56 -0.09
C ALA A 276 19.90 -2.37 1.14
N LEU A 277 19.41 -1.72 2.19
CA LEU A 277 20.15 -1.52 3.44
C LEU A 277 20.50 -2.84 4.12
N MET A 278 19.55 -3.79 4.18
CA MET A 278 19.83 -5.11 4.77
C MET A 278 20.76 -5.96 3.90
N ILE A 279 20.67 -5.86 2.57
CA ILE A 279 21.63 -6.51 1.66
C ILE A 279 23.04 -5.96 1.89
N ALA A 280 23.19 -4.64 1.99
CA ALA A 280 24.48 -4.01 2.29
C ALA A 280 25.03 -4.45 3.65
N ALA A 281 24.18 -4.56 4.68
CA ALA A 281 24.58 -5.09 5.99
C ALA A 281 25.05 -6.55 5.90
N ALA A 282 24.33 -7.41 5.15
CA ALA A 282 24.72 -8.80 4.94
C ALA A 282 26.07 -8.92 4.19
N ILE A 283 26.26 -8.14 3.13
CA ILE A 283 27.53 -8.08 2.37
C ILE A 283 28.67 -7.65 3.29
N TYR A 284 28.45 -6.63 4.13
CA TYR A 284 29.45 -6.19 5.11
C TYR A 284 29.90 -7.33 6.02
N TRP A 285 28.94 -8.04 6.64
CA TRP A 285 29.27 -9.14 7.56
C TRP A 285 29.98 -10.30 6.84
N PHE A 286 29.58 -10.58 5.59
CA PHE A 286 30.23 -11.57 4.75
C PHE A 286 31.69 -11.21 4.45
N VAL A 287 31.93 -9.99 3.98
CA VAL A 287 33.29 -9.49 3.70
C VAL A 287 34.13 -9.49 4.97
N HIS A 288 33.58 -9.06 6.10
CA HIS A 288 34.29 -9.04 7.37
C HIS A 288 34.74 -10.45 7.82
N LEU A 289 33.88 -11.46 7.69
CA LEU A 289 34.23 -12.86 7.95
C LEU A 289 35.29 -13.40 7.00
N CYS A 290 35.21 -13.06 5.72
CA CYS A 290 36.21 -13.41 4.72
C CYS A 290 37.60 -12.82 5.06
N LEU A 291 37.64 -11.55 5.48
CA LEU A 291 38.86 -10.88 5.92
C LEU A 291 39.45 -11.53 7.18
N MET A 292 38.64 -11.80 8.21
CA MET A 292 39.08 -12.50 9.43
C MET A 292 39.60 -13.92 9.13
N ARG A 293 38.98 -14.64 8.19
CA ARG A 293 39.46 -15.95 7.75
C ARG A 293 40.82 -15.83 7.04
N ARG A 294 41.03 -14.78 6.23
CA ARG A 294 42.28 -14.52 5.50
C ARG A 294 43.42 -14.12 6.43
N GLU A 295 43.19 -13.24 7.41
CA GLU A 295 44.20 -12.83 8.40
C GLU A 295 44.72 -14.05 9.19
N ARG A 296 43.82 -14.90 9.69
CA ARG A 296 44.22 -16.15 10.36
C ARG A 296 45.05 -17.06 9.46
N LYS A 297 44.65 -17.27 8.20
CA LYS A 297 45.44 -18.11 7.28
C LYS A 297 46.86 -17.57 7.07
N ARG A 298 47.08 -16.26 7.20
CA ARG A 298 48.42 -15.63 7.13
C ARG A 298 49.23 -15.85 8.40
N GLU A 299 48.61 -15.78 9.58
CA GLU A 299 49.27 -16.07 10.86
C GLU A 299 49.70 -17.54 10.97
N TRP A 300 48.90 -18.47 10.42
CA TRP A 300 49.17 -19.90 10.47
C TRP A 300 50.19 -20.39 9.44
N LYS A 301 50.53 -19.59 8.42
CA LYS A 301 51.72 -19.84 7.61
C LYS A 301 52.91 -19.30 8.41
N PRO A 302 53.75 -20.15 9.04
CA PRO A 302 54.91 -19.66 9.77
C PRO A 302 55.74 -18.79 8.83
N ARG A 303 56.28 -17.67 9.33
CA ARG A 303 57.31 -16.90 8.63
C ARG A 303 58.44 -17.88 8.29
N LYS A 304 58.52 -18.33 7.04
CA LYS A 304 59.67 -19.08 6.56
C LYS A 304 60.87 -18.14 6.64
N GLY A 305 61.74 -18.41 7.62
CA GLY A 305 63.12 -17.94 7.67
C GLY A 305 63.32 -16.46 7.95
N SER A 306 63.76 -16.15 9.17
CA SER A 306 64.94 -15.32 9.35
C SER A 306 65.66 -15.88 10.58
N TYR A 307 66.43 -16.93 10.34
CA TYR A 307 67.59 -17.26 11.17
C TYR A 307 68.73 -16.33 10.75
#